data_AF-A0A1Y1V9H5-F1
#
_entry.id   AF-A0A1Y1V9H5-F1
#
_cell.length_a   1.000
_cell.length_b   1.000
_cell.length_c   1.000
_cell.angle_alpha   90.00
_cell.angle_beta   90.00
_cell.angle_gamma   90.00
#
_symmetry.space_group_name_H-M   'P 1'
#
loop_
_entity.id
_entity.type
_entity.pdbx_description
1 polymer ?
#
loop_
_entity_poly.entity_id
_entity_poly.type
_entity_poly.pdbx_seq_one_letter_code
_entity_poly.pdbx_strand_id
1 'polypeptide(L)'
;MDIITIIRNSYNCRYCNISALDNYIRDNKIDLKELNNERSDILISILQIFEESNFKDDYYCYKVVKFILDHCQYKTLNYTFNYRRENRFHVGDVPLFFALSRNKLKVADLLLSYGADINYTIRNHRHHHMNIISYLCYMNYYHGYPFHSNILSYILNHGFDVEEVNLQLMTFLISFNNHNKLETIFKHFIYDTTFILNFIFKYKNRIPMTNQDISSYILKAKRKIEIRESMYGVACCTNNCEAVNILLDYDANIPDTLIDIVEKYKLLTRAIKNNDHNLIKNILNNKSF
;
A
#
# COMPACT_ATOMS: atom_id res chain seq x y z
N MET A 1 -29.32 -24.56 5.22
CA MET A 1 -28.97 -23.31 4.50
C MET A 1 -27.63 -22.87 5.09
N ASP A 2 -26.60 -22.64 4.27
CA ASP A 2 -25.28 -22.24 4.77
C ASP A 2 -25.36 -20.81 5.33
N ILE A 3 -24.57 -20.48 6.37
CA ILE A 3 -24.51 -19.14 6.96
C ILE A 3 -24.15 -18.09 5.91
N ILE A 4 -23.32 -18.47 4.93
CA ILE A 4 -22.96 -17.63 3.78
C ILE A 4 -24.19 -17.35 2.92
N THR A 5 -25.06 -18.35 2.72
CA THR A 5 -26.33 -18.18 2.02
C THR A 5 -27.27 -17.25 2.78
N ILE A 6 -27.30 -17.32 4.11
CA ILE A 6 -28.11 -16.42 4.94
C ILE A 6 -27.59 -14.99 4.83
N ILE A 7 -26.28 -14.79 4.98
CA ILE A 7 -25.66 -13.48 4.82
C ILE A 7 -25.96 -12.92 3.42
N ARG A 8 -25.83 -13.73 2.37
CA ARG A 8 -26.19 -13.34 0.99
C ARG A 8 -27.67 -13.00 0.83
N ASN A 9 -28.57 -13.80 1.40
CA ASN A 9 -30.02 -13.59 1.29
C ASN A 9 -30.46 -12.34 2.07
N SER A 10 -29.98 -12.18 3.31
CA SER A 10 -30.22 -11.00 4.13
C SER A 10 -29.62 -9.74 3.52
N TYR A 11 -28.50 -9.88 2.81
CA TYR A 11 -27.87 -8.82 2.04
C TYR A 11 -28.75 -8.36 0.87
N ASN A 12 -29.31 -9.31 0.09
CA ASN A 12 -30.21 -9.00 -1.02
C ASN A 12 -31.49 -8.27 -0.58
N CYS A 13 -31.90 -8.41 0.68
CA CYS A 13 -33.07 -7.75 1.25
C CYS A 13 -32.81 -6.34 1.82
N ARG A 14 -31.59 -5.79 1.73
CA ARG A 14 -31.15 -4.50 2.33
C ARG A 14 -31.33 -4.39 3.86
N TYR A 15 -31.74 -5.46 4.51
CA TYR A 15 -31.96 -5.55 5.95
C TYR A 15 -31.47 -6.91 6.41
N CYS A 16 -30.16 -7.05 6.62
CA CYS A 16 -29.72 -8.06 7.57
C CYS A 16 -29.94 -7.49 8.95
N ASN A 17 -31.01 -7.98 9.54
CA ASN A 17 -31.18 -7.92 10.95
C ASN A 17 -30.04 -8.76 11.54
N ILE A 18 -28.98 -8.12 12.07
CA ILE A 18 -27.92 -8.82 12.82
C ILE A 18 -28.55 -9.72 13.89
N SER A 19 -29.69 -9.32 14.45
CA SER A 19 -30.48 -10.16 15.36
C SER A 19 -31.03 -11.43 14.69
N ALA A 20 -31.36 -11.41 13.40
CA ALA A 20 -31.75 -12.63 12.67
C ALA A 20 -30.55 -13.55 12.41
N LEU A 21 -29.36 -13.00 12.11
CA LEU A 21 -28.14 -13.79 12.03
C LEU A 21 -27.78 -14.41 13.39
N ASP A 22 -27.83 -13.61 14.46
CA ASP A 22 -27.60 -14.06 15.84
C ASP A 22 -28.60 -15.13 16.27
N ASN A 23 -29.90 -14.90 16.05
CA ASN A 23 -30.94 -15.89 16.31
C ASN A 23 -30.68 -17.18 15.52
N TYR A 24 -30.34 -17.09 14.23
CA TYR A 24 -30.04 -18.27 13.44
C TYR A 24 -28.84 -19.06 14.00
N ILE A 25 -27.76 -18.38 14.38
CA ILE A 25 -26.58 -19.02 14.97
C ILE A 25 -26.95 -19.72 16.29
N ARG A 26 -27.73 -19.05 17.14
CA ARG A 26 -28.17 -19.59 18.44
C ARG A 26 -29.14 -20.77 18.29
N ASP A 27 -30.16 -20.63 17.45
CA ASP A 27 -31.19 -21.64 17.23
C ASP A 27 -30.61 -22.92 16.63
N ASN A 28 -29.59 -22.77 15.78
CA ASN A 28 -28.89 -23.90 15.15
C ASN A 28 -27.62 -24.33 15.91
N LYS A 29 -27.31 -23.70 17.05
CA LYS A 29 -26.12 -23.98 17.87
C LYS A 29 -24.81 -24.00 17.07
N ILE A 30 -24.66 -23.05 16.16
CA ILE A 30 -23.48 -22.96 15.28
C ILE A 30 -22.31 -22.35 16.06
N ASP A 31 -21.19 -23.06 16.14
CA ASP A 31 -19.92 -22.45 16.53
C ASP A 31 -19.26 -21.82 15.30
N LEU A 32 -19.23 -20.48 15.25
CA LEU A 32 -18.63 -19.74 14.14
C LEU A 32 -17.16 -20.06 13.94
N LYS A 33 -16.46 -20.49 14.99
CA LYS A 33 -15.05 -20.86 14.91
C LYS A 33 -14.84 -22.14 14.11
N GLU A 34 -15.78 -23.08 14.17
CA GLU A 34 -15.73 -24.34 13.42
C GLU A 34 -15.93 -24.14 11.90
N LEU A 35 -16.47 -23.00 11.50
CA LEU A 35 -16.62 -22.64 10.08
C LEU A 35 -15.27 -22.27 9.44
N ASN A 36 -14.28 -21.89 10.25
CA ASN A 36 -12.92 -21.63 9.79
C ASN A 36 -12.13 -22.93 9.70
N ASN A 37 -11.66 -23.26 8.51
CA ASN A 37 -10.84 -24.43 8.23
C ASN A 37 -9.91 -24.16 7.04
N GLU A 38 -9.15 -25.17 6.59
CA GLU A 38 -8.20 -25.01 5.47
C GLU A 38 -8.85 -24.60 4.13
N ARG A 39 -10.17 -24.72 3.99
CA ARG A 39 -10.91 -24.45 2.76
C ARG A 39 -11.88 -23.27 2.87
N SER A 40 -12.17 -22.79 4.07
CA SER A 40 -13.07 -21.67 4.29
C SER A 40 -12.60 -20.82 5.45
N ASP A 41 -12.65 -19.51 5.25
CA ASP A 41 -12.52 -18.51 6.31
C ASP A 41 -13.73 -17.59 6.22
N ILE A 42 -14.52 -17.53 7.30
CA ILE A 42 -15.80 -16.80 7.28
C ILE A 42 -15.58 -15.29 7.12
N LEU A 43 -14.51 -14.73 7.69
CA LEU A 43 -14.20 -13.31 7.56
C LEU A 43 -13.83 -12.96 6.11
N ILE A 44 -12.92 -13.72 5.49
CA ILE A 44 -12.55 -13.55 4.08
C ILE A 44 -13.76 -13.78 3.16
N SER A 45 -14.56 -14.81 3.42
CA SER A 45 -15.77 -15.12 2.65
C SER A 45 -16.76 -13.96 2.67
N ILE A 46 -16.95 -13.35 3.84
CA ILE A 46 -17.84 -12.20 4.01
C ILE A 46 -17.31 -10.97 3.27
N LEU A 47 -16.02 -10.68 3.37
CA LEU A 47 -15.40 -9.59 2.62
C LEU A 47 -15.54 -9.80 1.10
N GLN A 48 -15.46 -11.04 0.62
CA GLN A 48 -15.66 -11.38 -0.78
C GLN A 48 -17.12 -11.22 -1.23
N ILE A 49 -18.12 -11.59 -0.41
CA ILE A 49 -19.54 -11.40 -0.76
C ILE A 49 -19.85 -9.93 -1.04
N PHE A 50 -19.24 -9.02 -0.27
CA PHE A 50 -19.45 -7.58 -0.43
C PHE A 50 -18.79 -6.99 -1.68
N GLU A 51 -17.89 -7.72 -2.35
CA GLU A 51 -17.36 -7.35 -3.66
C GLU A 51 -18.40 -7.51 -4.76
N GLU A 52 -19.08 -8.65 -4.82
CA GLU A 52 -19.98 -9.03 -5.92
C GLU A 52 -21.21 -8.12 -6.02
N SER A 53 -21.45 -7.38 -4.95
CA SER A 53 -22.54 -6.45 -4.83
C SER A 53 -22.11 -5.02 -5.11
N ASN A 54 -22.67 -4.40 -6.15
CA ASN A 54 -22.44 -3.00 -6.55
C ASN A 54 -22.92 -1.93 -5.52
N PHE A 55 -22.94 -2.25 -4.23
CA PHE A 55 -23.53 -1.42 -3.18
C PHE A 55 -22.47 -0.60 -2.43
N LYS A 56 -22.77 0.69 -2.25
CA LYS A 56 -21.88 1.68 -1.64
C LYS A 56 -22.00 1.75 -0.10
N ASP A 57 -22.86 0.95 0.51
CA ASP A 57 -23.11 1.05 1.96
C ASP A 57 -22.09 0.28 2.79
N ASP A 58 -20.98 0.96 3.10
CA ASP A 58 -19.92 0.45 3.97
C ASP A 58 -20.40 0.15 5.40
N TYR A 59 -21.52 0.73 5.84
CA TYR A 59 -22.01 0.54 7.21
C TYR A 59 -22.56 -0.87 7.44
N TYR A 60 -23.19 -1.46 6.42
CA TYR A 60 -23.67 -2.83 6.50
C TYR A 60 -22.51 -3.82 6.65
N CYS A 61 -21.51 -3.71 5.76
CA CYS A 61 -20.32 -4.55 5.79
C CYS A 61 -19.63 -4.44 7.16
N TYR A 62 -19.47 -3.21 7.67
CA TYR A 62 -18.95 -2.96 9.00
C TYR A 62 -19.69 -3.73 10.10
N LYS A 63 -21.04 -3.71 10.12
CA LYS A 63 -21.82 -4.42 11.15
C LYS A 63 -21.62 -5.93 11.11
N VAL A 64 -21.64 -6.52 9.93
CA VAL A 64 -21.46 -7.97 9.77
C VAL A 64 -20.04 -8.36 10.15
N VAL A 65 -19.02 -7.64 9.66
CA VAL A 65 -17.63 -7.90 10.03
C VAL A 65 -17.43 -7.76 11.54
N LYS A 66 -17.98 -6.71 12.16
CA LYS A 66 -17.90 -6.52 13.62
C LYS A 66 -18.52 -7.70 14.37
N PHE A 67 -19.72 -8.11 13.97
CA PHE A 67 -20.39 -9.27 14.57
C PHE A 67 -19.53 -10.54 14.48
N ILE A 68 -18.91 -10.79 13.33
CA ILE A 68 -18.04 -11.96 13.13
C ILE A 68 -16.79 -11.88 13.99
N LEU A 69 -16.15 -10.72 14.08
CA LEU A 69 -14.99 -10.51 14.94
C LEU A 69 -15.34 -10.72 16.42
N ASP A 70 -16.49 -10.21 16.86
CA ASP A 70 -17.00 -10.34 18.24
C ASP A 70 -17.26 -11.81 18.63
N HIS A 71 -17.71 -12.66 17.69
CA HIS A 71 -18.22 -14.01 18.00
C HIS A 71 -17.32 -15.17 17.53
N CYS A 72 -16.50 -14.98 16.50
CA CYS A 72 -15.65 -16.05 15.93
C CYS A 72 -14.31 -16.22 16.69
N GLN A 73 -13.92 -15.24 17.51
CA GLN A 73 -12.76 -15.29 18.41
C GLN A 73 -11.43 -15.62 17.69
N TYR A 74 -11.13 -14.86 16.63
CA TYR A 74 -9.84 -14.95 15.94
C TYR A 74 -8.67 -14.73 16.91
N LYS A 75 -7.65 -15.61 16.86
CA LYS A 75 -6.42 -15.44 17.64
C LYS A 75 -5.61 -14.22 17.18
N THR A 76 -5.64 -13.95 15.89
CA THR A 76 -4.97 -12.83 15.23
C THR A 76 -5.67 -12.55 13.91
N LEU A 77 -5.59 -11.31 13.43
CA LEU A 77 -6.01 -10.90 12.09
C LEU A 77 -4.85 -10.84 11.09
N ASN A 78 -3.64 -11.17 11.54
CA ASN A 78 -2.40 -11.15 10.77
C ASN A 78 -2.11 -12.55 10.22
N TYR A 79 -2.97 -12.99 9.30
CA TYR A 79 -2.86 -14.29 8.66
C TYR A 79 -3.11 -14.19 7.16
N THR A 80 -2.67 -15.21 6.44
CA THR A 80 -2.87 -15.32 4.99
C THR A 80 -3.71 -16.54 4.71
N PHE A 81 -4.90 -16.32 4.15
CA PHE A 81 -5.78 -17.39 3.72
C PHE A 81 -5.54 -17.69 2.24
N ASN A 82 -5.09 -18.91 1.95
CA ASN A 82 -4.85 -19.35 0.57
C ASN A 82 -5.98 -20.27 0.15
N TYR A 83 -6.88 -19.81 -0.73
CA TYR A 83 -7.77 -20.73 -1.39
C TYR A 83 -6.94 -21.71 -2.22
N ARG A 84 -7.30 -23.01 -2.20
CA ARG A 84 -6.81 -23.99 -3.18
C ARG A 84 -7.37 -23.67 -4.57
N ARG A 85 -6.98 -22.52 -5.13
CA ARG A 85 -7.28 -22.13 -6.50
C ARG A 85 -6.13 -22.67 -7.36
N GLU A 86 -6.47 -23.32 -8.46
CA GLU A 86 -5.50 -23.82 -9.45
C GLU A 86 -4.74 -22.68 -10.17
N ASN A 87 -5.08 -21.41 -9.89
CA ASN A 87 -4.47 -20.26 -10.50
C ASN A 87 -3.13 -19.91 -9.84
N ARG A 88 -2.05 -20.01 -10.61
CA ARG A 88 -0.66 -19.65 -10.23
C ARG A 88 -0.47 -18.17 -9.89
N PHE A 89 -1.48 -17.33 -10.11
CA PHE A 89 -1.47 -15.90 -9.83
C PHE A 89 -2.31 -15.52 -8.59
N HIS A 90 -2.84 -16.50 -7.83
CA HIS A 90 -3.57 -16.15 -6.62
C HIS A 90 -2.61 -15.80 -5.49
N VAL A 91 -2.59 -14.54 -5.08
CA VAL A 91 -1.95 -14.12 -3.83
C VAL A 91 -2.95 -14.38 -2.70
N GLY A 92 -2.47 -14.95 -1.59
CA GLY A 92 -3.33 -15.25 -0.45
C GLY A 92 -4.00 -14.00 0.13
N ASP A 93 -5.21 -14.19 0.64
CA ASP A 93 -6.05 -13.13 1.16
C ASP A 93 -5.67 -12.82 2.61
N VAL A 94 -5.42 -11.55 2.90
CA VAL A 94 -5.24 -11.03 4.26
C VAL A 94 -6.44 -10.13 4.56
N PRO A 95 -7.12 -10.26 5.71
CA PRO A 95 -8.35 -9.51 5.98
C PRO A 95 -8.21 -8.00 5.74
N LEU A 96 -7.15 -7.37 6.28
CA LEU A 96 -6.89 -5.95 6.12
C LEU A 96 -6.57 -5.57 4.68
N PHE A 97 -5.73 -6.35 4.01
CA PHE A 97 -5.33 -6.08 2.63
C PHE A 97 -6.52 -6.16 1.69
N PHE A 98 -7.36 -7.18 1.89
CA PHE A 98 -8.56 -7.39 1.10
C PHE A 98 -9.54 -6.24 1.32
N ALA A 99 -9.82 -5.83 2.56
CA ALA A 99 -10.67 -4.67 2.85
C ALA A 99 -10.18 -3.39 2.14
N LEU A 100 -8.86 -3.14 2.16
CA LEU A 100 -8.27 -1.98 1.50
C LEU A 100 -8.28 -2.08 -0.04
N SER A 101 -8.10 -3.28 -0.63
CA SER A 101 -8.26 -3.46 -2.09
C SER A 101 -9.68 -3.20 -2.58
N ARG A 102 -10.66 -3.21 -1.66
CA ARG A 102 -12.07 -2.89 -1.92
C ARG A 102 -12.45 -1.48 -1.49
N ASN A 103 -11.49 -0.64 -1.12
CA ASN A 103 -11.72 0.71 -0.62
C ASN A 103 -12.68 0.76 0.59
N LYS A 104 -12.71 -0.30 1.42
CA LYS A 104 -13.58 -0.40 2.60
C LYS A 104 -12.88 0.19 3.83
N LEU A 105 -12.64 1.50 3.83
CA LEU A 105 -11.85 2.17 4.89
C LEU A 105 -12.45 1.97 6.29
N LYS A 106 -13.79 2.02 6.45
CA LYS A 106 -14.44 1.75 7.75
C LYS A 106 -14.19 0.35 8.28
N VAL A 107 -14.09 -0.63 7.38
CA VAL A 107 -13.78 -2.02 7.73
C VAL A 107 -12.30 -2.15 8.04
N ALA A 108 -11.42 -1.45 7.31
CA ALA A 108 -10.00 -1.37 7.64
C ALA A 108 -9.78 -0.78 9.04
N ASP A 109 -10.45 0.33 9.39
CA ASP A 109 -10.41 0.93 10.73
C ASP A 109 -10.82 -0.09 11.80
N LEU A 110 -11.90 -0.84 11.53
CA LEU A 110 -12.37 -1.90 12.42
C LEU A 110 -11.32 -2.99 12.58
N LEU A 111 -10.75 -3.50 11.49
CA LEU A 111 -9.73 -4.55 11.54
C LEU A 111 -8.47 -4.10 12.29
N LEU A 112 -8.00 -2.87 12.05
CA LEU A 112 -6.89 -2.25 12.79
C LEU A 112 -7.23 -2.15 14.29
N SER A 113 -8.46 -1.76 14.64
CA SER A 113 -8.89 -1.68 16.05
C SER A 113 -8.97 -3.05 16.74
N TYR A 114 -9.05 -4.15 15.97
CA TYR A 114 -8.98 -5.53 16.46
C TYR A 114 -7.56 -6.11 16.36
N GLY A 115 -6.54 -5.28 16.12
CA GLY A 115 -5.13 -5.70 16.12
C GLY A 115 -4.62 -6.24 14.79
N ALA A 116 -5.31 -5.98 13.68
CA ALA A 116 -4.70 -6.18 12.37
C ALA A 116 -3.49 -5.23 12.20
N ASP A 117 -2.42 -5.74 11.61
CA ASP A 117 -1.15 -5.03 11.43
C ASP A 117 -1.04 -4.50 10.00
N ILE A 118 -0.92 -3.17 9.88
CA ILE A 118 -0.72 -2.47 8.60
C ILE A 118 0.59 -2.87 7.92
N ASN A 119 1.59 -3.31 8.70
CA ASN A 119 2.91 -3.76 8.27
C ASN A 119 3.01 -5.28 8.15
N TYR A 120 1.89 -6.02 8.25
CA TYR A 120 1.90 -7.44 7.98
C TYR A 120 2.48 -7.70 6.57
N THR A 121 3.20 -8.80 6.39
CA THR A 121 3.74 -9.18 5.08
C THR A 121 3.38 -10.61 4.74
N ILE A 122 3.16 -10.86 3.46
CA ILE A 122 2.88 -12.19 2.94
C ILE A 122 3.98 -12.65 2.00
N ARG A 123 4.17 -13.97 1.92
CA ARG A 123 5.07 -14.57 0.95
C ARG A 123 4.30 -14.85 -0.32
N ASN A 124 4.74 -14.29 -1.44
CA ASN A 124 4.18 -14.66 -2.75
C ASN A 124 4.86 -15.93 -3.30
N HIS A 125 4.37 -16.42 -4.45
CA HIS A 125 4.89 -17.61 -5.15
C HIS A 125 6.37 -17.54 -5.54
N ARG A 126 6.97 -16.34 -5.52
CA ARG A 126 8.39 -16.11 -5.79
C ARG A 126 9.21 -15.93 -4.51
N HIS A 127 8.65 -16.28 -3.35
CA HIS A 127 9.25 -16.12 -2.01
C HIS A 127 9.63 -14.68 -1.66
N HIS A 128 9.03 -13.71 -2.33
CA HIS A 128 9.25 -12.31 -2.02
C HIS A 128 8.28 -11.85 -0.93
N HIS A 129 8.77 -10.99 -0.04
CA HIS A 129 7.96 -10.32 0.97
C HIS A 129 7.06 -9.31 0.28
N MET A 130 5.75 -9.44 0.45
CA MET A 130 4.76 -8.54 -0.12
C MET A 130 4.02 -7.85 1.02
N ASN A 131 4.28 -6.55 1.18
CA ASN A 131 3.50 -5.68 2.05
C ASN A 131 2.20 -5.22 1.38
N ILE A 132 1.40 -4.48 2.13
CA ILE A 132 0.07 -4.05 1.69
C ILE A 132 0.10 -3.20 0.42
N ILE A 133 1.07 -2.30 0.25
CA ILE A 133 1.17 -1.45 -0.94
C ILE A 133 1.49 -2.32 -2.16
N SER A 134 2.46 -3.25 -2.03
CA SER A 134 2.81 -4.20 -3.09
C SER A 134 1.61 -5.08 -3.47
N TYR A 135 0.86 -5.55 -2.48
CA TYR A 135 -0.39 -6.30 -2.69
C TYR A 135 -1.43 -5.49 -3.47
N LEU A 136 -1.66 -4.23 -3.10
CA LEU A 136 -2.63 -3.38 -3.80
C LEU A 136 -2.21 -3.05 -5.23
N CYS A 137 -0.92 -2.82 -5.47
CA CYS A 137 -0.41 -2.67 -6.83
C CYS A 137 -0.60 -3.97 -7.65
N TYR A 138 -0.38 -5.14 -7.03
CA TYR A 138 -0.61 -6.44 -7.66
C TYR A 138 -2.09 -6.62 -8.03
N MET A 139 -2.99 -6.37 -7.08
CA MET A 139 -4.44 -6.46 -7.27
C MET A 139 -4.94 -5.51 -8.35
N ASN A 140 -4.42 -4.29 -8.40
CA ASN A 140 -4.72 -3.33 -9.46
C ASN A 140 -4.30 -3.84 -10.85
N TYR A 141 -3.11 -4.43 -10.96
CA TYR A 141 -2.59 -4.88 -12.25
C TYR A 141 -3.24 -6.17 -12.75
N TYR A 142 -3.35 -7.20 -11.90
CA TYR A 142 -3.79 -8.54 -12.32
C TYR A 142 -5.30 -8.77 -12.16
N HIS A 143 -5.96 -8.04 -11.27
CA HIS A 143 -7.38 -8.22 -10.98
C HIS A 143 -8.22 -6.98 -11.29
N GLY A 144 -7.61 -5.87 -11.71
CA GLY A 144 -8.31 -4.64 -12.08
C GLY A 144 -8.91 -3.89 -10.88
N TYR A 145 -8.48 -4.18 -9.65
CA TYR A 145 -8.98 -3.52 -8.45
C TYR A 145 -8.27 -2.18 -8.23
N PRO A 146 -8.95 -1.03 -8.41
CA PRO A 146 -8.27 0.26 -8.46
C PRO A 146 -7.54 0.58 -7.16
N PHE A 147 -6.22 0.77 -7.25
CA PHE A 147 -5.44 1.29 -6.13
C PHE A 147 -5.47 2.82 -6.14
N HIS A 148 -6.48 3.38 -5.49
CA HIS A 148 -6.72 4.82 -5.38
C HIS A 148 -5.74 5.53 -4.44
N SER A 149 -5.46 6.82 -4.70
CA SER A 149 -4.52 7.61 -3.89
C SER A 149 -4.97 7.82 -2.44
N ASN A 150 -6.28 7.87 -2.16
CA ASN A 150 -6.80 7.95 -0.80
C ASN A 150 -6.45 6.70 0.04
N ILE A 151 -6.40 5.51 -0.58
CA ILE A 151 -5.99 4.27 0.09
C ILE A 151 -4.50 4.33 0.43
N LEU A 152 -3.66 4.83 -0.47
CA LEU A 152 -2.24 5.03 -0.18
C LEU A 152 -2.04 6.00 0.99
N SER A 153 -2.68 7.18 0.93
CA SER A 153 -2.62 8.14 2.04
C SER A 153 -3.13 7.55 3.35
N TYR A 154 -4.19 6.74 3.30
CA TYR A 154 -4.70 6.02 4.46
C TYR A 154 -3.61 5.10 5.04
N ILE A 155 -3.01 4.23 4.24
CA ILE A 155 -1.97 3.28 4.68
C ILE A 155 -0.81 4.02 5.34
N LEU A 156 -0.29 5.04 4.67
CA LEU A 156 0.84 5.84 5.16
C LEU A 156 0.53 6.51 6.50
N ASN A 157 -0.67 7.09 6.64
CA ASN A 157 -1.09 7.76 7.87
C ASN A 157 -1.44 6.81 9.03
N HIS A 158 -1.57 5.50 8.78
CA HIS A 158 -1.90 4.50 9.80
C HIS A 158 -0.67 3.71 10.28
N GLY A 159 0.53 4.26 10.11
CA GLY A 159 1.75 3.70 10.68
C GLY A 159 2.46 2.69 9.78
N PHE A 160 2.33 2.84 8.46
CA PHE A 160 3.16 2.09 7.53
C PHE A 160 4.64 2.40 7.76
N ASP A 161 5.46 1.37 7.92
CA ASP A 161 6.87 1.50 8.28
C ASP A 161 7.68 1.96 7.07
N VAL A 162 8.64 2.87 7.31
CA VAL A 162 9.58 3.32 6.29
C VAL A 162 10.51 2.18 5.84
N GLU A 163 10.81 1.23 6.71
CA GLU A 163 11.63 0.05 6.37
C GLU A 163 10.95 -0.87 5.34
N GLU A 164 9.61 -0.79 5.23
CA GLU A 164 8.84 -1.48 4.20
C GLU A 164 8.94 -0.79 2.82
N VAL A 165 9.50 0.42 2.75
CA VAL A 165 9.88 1.13 1.51
C VAL A 165 11.23 0.62 1.00
N ASN A 166 11.29 -0.68 0.76
CA ASN A 166 12.48 -1.38 0.31
C ASN A 166 12.62 -1.46 -1.22
N LEU A 167 13.75 -1.98 -1.69
CA LEU A 167 14.05 -2.12 -3.12
C LEU A 167 12.95 -2.84 -3.91
N GLN A 168 12.30 -3.84 -3.30
CA GLN A 168 11.27 -4.61 -3.98
C GLN A 168 10.00 -3.77 -4.22
N LEU A 169 9.52 -3.05 -3.20
CA LEU A 169 8.37 -2.16 -3.36
C LEU A 169 8.68 -1.08 -4.41
N MET A 170 9.88 -0.47 -4.35
CA MET A 170 10.28 0.58 -5.28
C MET A 170 10.35 0.08 -6.72
N THR A 171 11.01 -1.05 -6.95
CA THR A 171 11.08 -1.65 -8.29
C THR A 171 9.70 -2.05 -8.80
N PHE A 172 8.79 -2.50 -7.92
CA PHE A 172 7.41 -2.78 -8.29
C PHE A 172 6.67 -1.51 -8.75
N LEU A 173 6.71 -0.43 -7.95
CA LEU A 173 6.07 0.83 -8.28
C LEU A 173 6.57 1.42 -9.61
N ILE A 174 7.89 1.38 -9.82
CA ILE A 174 8.53 1.83 -11.06
C ILE A 174 8.07 0.98 -12.25
N SER A 175 8.10 -0.35 -12.12
CA SER A 175 7.78 -1.28 -13.20
C SER A 175 6.33 -1.17 -13.68
N PHE A 176 5.40 -0.87 -12.77
CA PHE A 176 3.98 -0.72 -13.07
C PHE A 176 3.54 0.72 -13.31
N ASN A 177 4.49 1.62 -13.63
CA ASN A 177 4.25 3.04 -13.91
C ASN A 177 3.43 3.78 -12.82
N ASN A 178 3.64 3.42 -11.55
CA ASN A 178 2.98 4.07 -10.41
C ASN A 178 3.80 5.27 -9.88
N HIS A 179 4.33 6.12 -10.76
CA HIS A 179 5.21 7.23 -10.40
C HIS A 179 4.55 8.21 -9.40
N ASN A 180 3.25 8.50 -9.53
CA ASN A 180 2.53 9.35 -8.57
C ASN A 180 2.51 8.76 -7.15
N LYS A 181 2.41 7.43 -7.03
CA LYS A 181 2.44 6.74 -5.73
C LYS A 181 3.85 6.71 -5.16
N LEU A 182 4.85 6.47 -6.01
CA LEU A 182 6.26 6.56 -5.64
C LEU A 182 6.59 7.94 -5.06
N GLU A 183 6.18 9.01 -5.75
CA GLU A 183 6.41 10.38 -5.27
C GLU A 183 5.66 10.66 -3.95
N THR A 184 4.43 10.15 -3.82
CA THR A 184 3.65 10.30 -2.57
C THR A 184 4.35 9.65 -1.38
N ILE A 185 4.91 8.45 -1.57
CA ILE A 185 5.67 7.74 -0.53
C ILE A 185 6.91 8.54 -0.13
N PHE A 186 7.68 9.02 -1.11
CA PHE A 186 8.84 9.86 -0.84
C PHE A 186 8.48 11.12 -0.07
N LYS A 187 7.46 11.86 -0.50
CA LYS A 187 6.99 13.07 0.21
C LYS A 187 6.59 12.77 1.65
N HIS A 188 5.89 11.66 1.88
CA HIS A 188 5.41 11.29 3.21
C HIS A 188 6.55 11.03 4.20
N PHE A 189 7.57 10.26 3.81
CA PHE A 189 8.64 9.86 4.73
C PHE A 189 9.81 10.85 4.78
N ILE A 190 10.20 11.42 3.63
CA ILE A 190 11.33 12.35 3.56
C ILE A 190 10.96 13.68 4.21
N TYR A 191 9.81 14.25 3.84
CA TYR A 191 9.33 15.53 4.36
C TYR A 191 8.21 15.37 5.39
N ASP A 192 8.42 14.48 6.37
CA ASP A 192 7.46 14.18 7.43
C ASP A 192 7.15 15.39 8.34
N THR A 193 6.13 15.23 9.19
CA THR A 193 5.72 16.26 10.14
C THR A 193 6.87 16.76 11.01
N THR A 194 7.77 15.86 11.43
CA THR A 194 8.95 16.21 12.24
C THR A 194 9.91 17.11 11.47
N PHE A 195 10.19 16.80 10.21
CA PHE A 195 11.00 17.63 9.33
C PHE A 195 10.39 19.03 9.20
N ILE A 196 9.09 19.12 8.88
CA ILE A 196 8.39 20.40 8.70
C ILE A 196 8.40 21.22 10.00
N LEU A 197 8.07 20.60 11.13
CA LEU A 197 8.03 21.28 12.43
C LEU A 197 9.40 21.81 12.86
N ASN A 198 10.49 21.11 12.53
CA ASN A 198 11.84 21.58 12.82
C ASN A 198 12.15 22.91 12.11
N PHE A 199 11.76 23.06 10.83
CA PHE A 199 11.94 24.32 10.10
C PHE A 199 11.04 25.44 10.65
N ILE A 200 9.77 25.13 10.95
CA ILE A 200 8.85 26.10 11.56
C ILE A 200 9.38 26.58 12.92
N PHE A 201 9.89 25.67 13.74
CA PHE A 201 10.47 25.99 15.04
C PHE A 201 11.66 26.95 14.90
N LYS A 202 12.60 26.65 14.00
CA LYS A 202 13.77 27.52 13.76
C LYS A 202 13.37 28.89 13.27
N TYR A 203 12.42 28.97 12.33
CA TYR A 203 11.88 30.22 11.84
C TYR A 203 11.23 31.06 12.95
N LYS A 204 10.34 30.46 13.75
CA LYS A 204 9.65 31.15 14.85
C LYS A 204 10.60 31.70 15.92
N ASN A 205 11.70 31.00 16.18
CA ASN A 205 12.72 31.41 17.16
C ASN A 205 13.85 32.25 16.54
N ARG A 206 13.73 32.64 15.27
CA ARG A 206 14.75 33.43 14.54
C ARG A 206 16.15 32.81 14.59
N ILE A 207 16.23 31.49 14.58
CA ILE A 207 17.50 30.77 14.52
C ILE A 207 18.01 30.88 13.08
N PRO A 208 19.13 31.57 12.82
CA PRO A 208 19.66 31.70 11.47
C PRO A 208 20.09 30.32 10.93
N MET A 209 19.89 30.10 9.63
CA MET A 209 20.35 28.92 8.93
C MET A 209 21.05 29.35 7.65
N THR A 210 22.24 28.81 7.41
CA THR A 210 22.93 28.95 6.13
C THR A 210 22.32 27.99 5.10
N ASN A 211 22.60 28.23 3.82
CA ASN A 211 22.22 27.29 2.77
C ASN A 211 22.86 25.90 2.98
N GLN A 212 24.06 25.84 3.56
CA GLN A 212 24.72 24.57 3.89
C GLN A 212 23.96 23.82 4.99
N ASP A 213 23.45 24.53 6.01
CA ASP A 213 22.61 23.93 7.04
C ASP A 213 21.35 23.34 6.41
N ILE A 214 20.62 24.12 5.61
CA ILE A 214 19.39 23.68 4.94
C ILE A 214 19.66 22.44 4.08
N SER A 215 20.71 22.47 3.25
CA SER A 215 21.09 21.33 2.41
C SER A 215 21.43 20.10 3.25
N SER A 216 22.10 20.25 4.39
CA SER A 216 22.41 19.13 5.29
C SER A 216 21.14 18.51 5.91
N TYR A 217 20.15 19.33 6.27
CA TYR A 217 18.85 18.85 6.78
C TYR A 217 18.07 18.10 5.69
N ILE A 218 18.04 18.64 4.47
CA ILE A 218 17.39 17.98 3.33
C ILE A 218 18.08 16.66 3.00
N LEU A 219 19.42 16.65 2.96
CA LEU A 219 20.18 15.43 2.68
C LEU A 219 19.94 14.35 3.76
N LYS A 220 19.92 14.74 5.03
CA LYS A 220 19.59 13.82 6.13
C LYS A 220 18.18 13.28 6.00
N ALA A 221 17.21 14.11 5.60
CA ALA A 221 15.83 13.70 5.38
C ALA A 221 15.70 12.70 4.21
N LYS A 222 16.37 12.97 3.08
CA LYS A 222 16.37 12.09 1.91
C LYS A 222 16.96 10.70 2.21
N ARG A 223 17.98 10.63 3.07
CA ARG A 223 18.59 9.36 3.52
C ARG A 223 17.66 8.42 4.30
N LYS A 224 16.45 8.86 4.67
CA LYS A 224 15.44 7.98 5.29
C LYS A 224 14.99 6.87 4.32
N ILE A 225 15.09 7.09 3.01
CA ILE A 225 14.78 6.06 2.02
C ILE A 225 16.01 5.88 1.12
N GLU A 226 16.47 4.63 1.02
CA GLU A 226 17.61 4.28 0.17
C GLU A 226 17.20 4.20 -1.30
N ILE A 227 17.81 5.02 -2.15
CA ILE A 227 17.69 4.92 -3.60
C ILE A 227 18.93 4.20 -4.15
N ARG A 228 18.69 3.03 -4.75
CA ARG A 228 19.74 2.19 -5.34
C ARG A 228 19.83 2.39 -6.84
N GLU A 229 21.04 2.26 -7.36
CA GLU A 229 21.32 2.31 -8.80
C GLU A 229 20.37 1.41 -9.63
N SER A 230 20.08 0.20 -9.14
CA SER A 230 19.19 -0.75 -9.81
C SER A 230 17.80 -0.19 -10.07
N MET A 231 17.31 0.76 -9.26
CA MET A 231 16.02 1.43 -9.46
C MET A 231 16.02 2.28 -10.73
N TYR A 232 17.11 3.00 -11.00
CA TYR A 232 17.29 3.73 -12.27
C TYR A 232 17.31 2.78 -13.45
N GLY A 233 18.01 1.64 -13.30
CA GLY A 233 18.01 0.57 -14.30
C GLY A 233 16.61 0.07 -14.65
N VAL A 234 15.78 -0.21 -13.64
CA VAL A 234 14.38 -0.62 -13.84
C VAL A 234 13.57 0.48 -14.53
N ALA A 235 13.64 1.73 -14.05
CA ALA A 235 12.91 2.86 -14.65
C ALA A 235 13.26 3.05 -16.13
N CYS A 236 14.55 2.90 -16.44
CA CYS A 236 15.09 2.95 -17.79
C CYS A 236 14.63 1.79 -18.67
N CYS A 237 14.58 0.57 -18.14
CA CYS A 237 14.10 -0.61 -18.85
C CYS A 237 12.61 -0.51 -19.16
N THR A 238 11.82 0.14 -18.30
CA THR A 238 10.38 0.35 -18.51
C THR A 238 10.02 1.68 -19.17
N ASN A 239 11.02 2.44 -19.66
CA ASN A 239 10.86 3.77 -20.25
C ASN A 239 10.03 4.76 -19.39
N ASN A 240 10.16 4.65 -18.07
CA ASN A 240 9.42 5.46 -17.10
C ASN A 240 10.26 6.68 -16.69
N CYS A 241 10.19 7.74 -17.50
CA CYS A 241 11.02 8.94 -17.31
C CYS A 241 10.59 9.75 -16.08
N GLU A 242 9.30 9.70 -15.73
CA GLU A 242 8.74 10.29 -14.52
C GLU A 242 9.35 9.65 -13.27
N ALA A 243 9.50 8.32 -13.25
CA ALA A 243 10.20 7.65 -12.16
C ALA A 243 11.68 8.05 -12.10
N VAL A 244 12.38 8.22 -13.24
CA VAL A 244 13.76 8.71 -13.23
C VAL A 244 13.85 10.11 -12.61
N ASN A 245 12.95 11.02 -13.00
CA ASN A 245 12.87 12.36 -12.42
C ASN A 245 12.68 12.32 -10.91
N ILE A 246 11.72 11.52 -10.45
CA ILE A 246 11.44 11.36 -9.02
C ILE A 246 12.67 10.77 -8.32
N LEU A 247 13.33 9.74 -8.86
CA LEU A 247 14.53 9.19 -8.24
C LEU A 247 15.62 10.26 -8.10
N LEU A 248 15.92 11.03 -9.15
CA LEU A 248 16.90 12.13 -9.09
C LEU A 248 16.53 13.20 -8.05
N ASP A 249 15.25 13.57 -7.95
CA ASP A 249 14.78 14.59 -7.02
C ASP A 249 14.96 14.19 -5.56
N TYR A 250 14.88 12.89 -5.25
CA TYR A 250 14.94 12.37 -3.88
C TYR A 250 16.24 11.64 -3.54
N ASP A 251 17.11 11.41 -4.52
CA ASP A 251 18.40 10.75 -4.28
C ASP A 251 19.28 11.57 -3.32
N ALA A 252 19.89 10.85 -2.37
CA ALA A 252 20.82 11.38 -1.37
C ALA A 252 22.27 10.94 -1.63
N ASN A 253 22.52 10.23 -2.74
CA ASN A 253 23.84 9.78 -3.15
C ASN A 253 24.76 10.95 -3.53
N ILE A 254 26.07 10.72 -3.48
CA ILE A 254 27.10 11.73 -3.74
C ILE A 254 27.07 12.09 -5.24
N PRO A 255 27.29 13.37 -5.63
CA PRO A 255 27.24 13.81 -7.03
C PRO A 255 28.01 12.95 -8.02
N ASP A 256 29.19 12.44 -7.66
CA ASP A 256 30.00 11.58 -8.52
C ASP A 256 29.25 10.30 -8.94
N THR A 257 28.56 9.65 -8.00
CA THR A 257 27.76 8.46 -8.30
C THR A 257 26.56 8.76 -9.19
N LEU A 258 26.00 9.98 -9.13
CA LEU A 258 24.91 10.39 -10.01
C LEU A 258 25.39 10.63 -11.44
N ILE A 259 26.62 11.14 -11.63
CA ILE A 259 27.22 11.29 -12.96
C ILE A 259 27.37 9.92 -13.61
N ASP A 260 27.90 8.94 -12.88
CA ASP A 260 28.04 7.56 -13.37
C ASP A 260 26.69 6.96 -13.78
N ILE A 261 25.63 7.19 -12.99
CA ILE A 261 24.26 6.76 -13.31
C ILE A 261 23.75 7.41 -14.60
N VAL A 262 23.91 8.74 -14.73
CA VAL A 262 23.48 9.49 -15.92
C VAL A 262 24.15 8.96 -17.18
N GLU A 263 25.45 8.66 -17.11
CA GLU A 263 26.23 8.15 -18.23
C GLU A 263 25.88 6.69 -18.54
N LYS A 264 25.93 5.81 -17.53
CA LYS A 264 25.64 4.38 -17.67
C LYS A 264 24.28 4.12 -18.30
N TYR A 265 23.26 4.86 -17.87
CA TYR A 265 21.90 4.71 -18.38
C TYR A 265 21.54 5.70 -19.50
N LYS A 266 22.51 6.49 -19.99
CA LYS A 266 22.32 7.47 -21.07
C LYS A 266 21.08 8.36 -20.83
N LEU A 267 20.90 8.83 -19.60
CA LEU A 267 19.66 9.49 -19.17
C LEU A 267 19.38 10.76 -19.99
N LEU A 268 20.42 11.54 -20.31
CA LEU A 268 20.27 12.74 -21.13
C LEU A 268 19.82 12.41 -22.56
N THR A 269 20.42 11.39 -23.19
CA THR A 269 20.01 10.94 -24.53
C THR A 269 18.56 10.47 -24.55
N ARG A 270 18.14 9.73 -23.50
CA ARG A 270 16.75 9.30 -23.34
C ARG A 270 15.80 10.48 -23.16
N ALA A 271 16.15 11.43 -22.31
CA ALA A 271 15.35 12.64 -22.07
C ALA A 271 15.14 13.44 -23.36
N ILE A 272 16.20 13.62 -24.16
CA ILE A 272 16.13 14.29 -25.48
C ILE A 272 15.23 13.50 -26.43
N LYS A 273 15.43 12.18 -26.55
CA LYS A 273 14.63 11.33 -27.45
C LYS A 273 13.13 11.39 -27.12
N ASN A 274 12.79 11.51 -25.84
CA ASN A 274 11.42 11.55 -25.35
C ASN A 274 10.86 12.98 -25.26
N ASN A 275 11.63 14.01 -25.63
CA ASN A 275 11.29 15.43 -25.42
C ASN A 275 10.92 15.77 -23.96
N ASP A 276 11.53 15.08 -23.00
CA ASP A 276 11.30 15.30 -21.57
C ASP A 276 12.17 16.45 -21.06
N HIS A 277 11.67 17.66 -21.24
CA HIS A 277 12.35 18.89 -20.80
C HIS A 277 12.58 18.94 -19.28
N ASN A 278 11.70 18.31 -18.49
CA ASN A 278 11.84 18.27 -17.04
C ASN A 278 13.04 17.40 -16.65
N LEU A 279 13.19 16.24 -17.28
CA LEU A 279 14.35 15.37 -17.06
C LEU A 279 15.65 15.99 -17.52
N ILE A 280 15.66 16.69 -18.66
CA ILE A 280 16.84 17.44 -19.10
C ILE A 280 17.23 18.47 -18.04
N LYS A 281 16.27 19.30 -17.60
CA LYS A 281 16.51 20.32 -16.57
C LYS A 281 17.00 19.71 -15.26
N ASN A 282 16.42 18.58 -14.84
CA ASN A 282 16.78 17.93 -13.60
C ASN A 282 18.20 17.37 -13.63
N ILE A 283 18.58 16.70 -14.74
CA ILE A 283 19.94 16.20 -14.95
C ILE A 283 20.95 17.37 -14.94
N LEU A 284 20.64 18.47 -15.62
CA LEU A 284 21.53 19.63 -15.70
C LEU A 284 21.66 20.37 -14.36
N ASN A 285 20.59 20.44 -13.56
CA ASN A 285 20.63 21.09 -12.25
C ASN A 285 21.40 20.27 -11.20
N ASN A 286 21.36 18.93 -11.31
CA ASN A 286 22.12 18.05 -10.42
C ASN A 286 23.61 17.98 -10.78
N LYS A 287 23.97 18.39 -12.00
CA LYS A 287 25.36 18.49 -12.42
C LYS A 287 25.84 19.93 -12.23
N SER A 288 26.74 20.14 -11.27
CA SER A 288 27.72 21.20 -11.43
C SER A 288 28.69 20.78 -12.55
N PHE A 289 28.31 21.01 -13.80
CA PHE A 289 29.27 21.09 -14.91
C PHE A 289 29.98 22.44 -14.90
#